data_AF-A0A965IAS5-F1
#
_entry.id   AF-A0A965IAS5-F1
#
_cell.length_a   1.000
_cell.length_b   1.000
_cell.length_c   1.000
_cell.angle_alpha   90.00
_cell.angle_beta   90.00
_cell.angle_gamma   90.00
#
_symmetry.space_group_name_H-M   'P 1'
#
loop_
_entity.id
_entity.type
_entity.pdbx_description
1 polymer ?
#
loop_
_entity_poly.entity_id
_entity_poly.type
_entity_poly.pdbx_seq_one_letter_code
_entity_poly.pdbx_strand_id
1 'polypeptide(L)'
;MKKVETTVRNIECTFEFKCDKQWDDLETQVASNIKFCKQCEKDVYLCKTQEELDHARSLGRCISIERVEIRMFTTGVPYRVN
;
A
#
# COMPACT_ATOMS: atom_id res chain seq x y z
N MET A 1 -25.94 16.40 -1.58
CA MET A 1 -25.07 15.76 -0.57
C MET A 1 -24.32 14.63 -1.27
N LYS A 2 -23.03 14.79 -1.59
CA LYS A 2 -22.24 13.71 -2.19
C LYS A 2 -21.70 12.86 -1.03
N LYS A 3 -22.24 11.66 -0.83
CA LYS A 3 -21.70 10.70 0.12
C LYS A 3 -20.32 10.30 -0.41
N VAL A 4 -19.27 10.67 0.31
CA VAL A 4 -17.91 10.23 -0.02
C VAL A 4 -17.80 8.83 0.57
N GLU A 5 -18.20 7.82 -0.20
CA GLU A 5 -18.01 6.42 0.17
C GLU A 5 -16.52 6.10 0.12
N THR A 6 -15.92 6.08 1.29
CA THR A 6 -14.52 5.73 1.49
C THR A 6 -14.45 4.23 1.67
N THR A 7 -14.25 3.50 0.58
CA THR A 7 -14.07 2.04 0.63
C THR A 7 -12.66 1.75 1.16
N VAL A 8 -12.53 1.61 2.48
CA VAL A 8 -11.30 1.11 3.10
C VAL A 8 -11.13 -0.34 2.69
N ARG A 9 -10.21 -0.61 1.77
CA ARG A 9 -9.83 -1.98 1.37
C ARG A 9 -8.89 -2.53 2.43
N ASN A 10 -9.41 -3.39 3.28
CA ASN A 10 -8.62 -4.07 4.30
C ASN A 10 -7.87 -5.21 3.61
N ILE A 11 -6.61 -4.99 3.25
CA ILE A 11 -5.74 -6.01 2.65
C ILE A 11 -5.02 -6.73 3.80
N GLU A 12 -5.31 -8.01 3.98
CA GLU A 12 -4.73 -8.81 5.06
C GLU A 12 -3.40 -9.42 4.60
N CYS A 13 -2.30 -8.84 5.08
CA CYS A 13 -0.96 -9.36 4.84
C CYS A 13 -0.60 -10.38 5.93
N THR A 14 -0.55 -11.66 5.56
CA THR A 14 -0.22 -12.78 6.46
C THR A 14 1.19 -13.30 6.25
N PHE A 15 2.07 -12.49 5.66
CA PHE A 15 3.48 -12.83 5.51
C PHE A 15 4.14 -12.87 6.90
N GLU A 16 4.89 -13.93 7.16
CA GLU A 16 5.63 -14.10 8.42
C GLU A 16 6.78 -13.09 8.55
N PHE A 17 7.30 -12.62 7.42
CA PHE A 17 8.35 -11.63 7.35
C PHE A 17 7.84 -10.30 6.79
N LYS A 18 8.13 -9.21 7.49
CA LYS A 18 7.85 -7.85 7.05
C LYS A 18 9.16 -7.06 6.97
N CYS A 19 9.49 -6.60 5.77
CA CYS A 19 10.60 -5.67 5.55
C CYS A 19 10.26 -4.29 6.12
N ASP A 20 11.24 -3.64 6.74
CA ASP A 20 11.15 -2.27 7.28
C ASP A 20 11.27 -1.17 6.20
N LYS A 21 11.68 -1.52 4.98
CA LYS A 21 11.74 -0.58 3.86
C LYS A 21 10.36 -0.18 3.35
N GLN A 22 10.18 1.09 3.04
CA GLN A 22 8.98 1.59 2.38
C GLN A 22 9.16 1.55 0.87
N TRP A 23 8.05 1.52 0.13
CA TRP A 23 8.06 1.53 -1.35
C TRP A 23 8.85 2.70 -1.94
N ASP A 24 8.81 3.87 -1.29
CA ASP A 24 9.51 5.07 -1.74
C ASP A 24 11.04 4.91 -1.63
N ASP A 25 11.52 4.18 -0.62
CA ASP A 25 12.93 3.88 -0.36
C ASP A 25 13.53 2.79 -1.28
N LEU A 26 12.70 2.11 -2.09
CA LEU A 26 13.15 1.04 -2.97
C LEU A 26 13.68 1.59 -4.30
N GLU A 27 14.62 0.87 -4.91
CA GLU A 27 15.23 1.25 -6.18
C GLU A 27 14.25 1.06 -7.33
N THR A 28 13.88 2.15 -8.00
CA THR A 28 13.03 2.13 -9.19
C THR A 28 13.67 1.31 -10.30
N GLN A 29 12.95 0.32 -10.80
CA GLN A 29 13.31 -0.38 -12.02
C GLN A 29 12.60 0.23 -13.24
N VAL A 30 12.95 -0.26 -14.43
CA VAL A 30 12.36 0.17 -15.71
C VAL A 30 10.83 -0.05 -15.75
N ALA A 31 10.32 -1.05 -15.01
CA ALA A 31 8.90 -1.31 -14.85
C ALA A 31 8.32 -0.52 -13.66
N SER A 32 7.34 0.35 -13.90
CA SER A 32 6.80 1.28 -12.89
C SER A 32 6.12 0.61 -11.68
N ASN A 33 5.75 -0.66 -11.79
CA ASN A 33 5.06 -1.45 -10.76
C ASN A 33 5.98 -2.45 -10.04
N ILE A 34 7.28 -2.43 -10.34
CA ILE A 34 8.28 -3.29 -9.72
C ILE A 34 9.45 -2.42 -9.24
N LYS A 35 9.89 -2.63 -8.01
CA LYS A 35 11.07 -1.99 -7.47
C LYS A 35 12.00 -3.03 -6.85
N PHE A 36 13.28 -2.73 -6.78
CA PHE A 36 14.25 -3.62 -6.16
C PHE A 36 14.54 -3.23 -4.71
N CYS A 37 14.42 -4.19 -3.79
CA CYS A 37 14.83 -3.99 -2.40
C CYS A 37 16.27 -4.47 -2.21
N LYS A 38 17.20 -3.55 -1.95
CA LYS A 38 18.61 -3.88 -1.67
C LYS A 38 18.83 -4.64 -0.36
N GLN A 39 17.90 -4.54 0.60
CA GLN A 39 18.00 -5.23 1.89
C GLN A 39 17.50 -6.67 1.83
N CYS A 40 16.43 -6.92 1.06
CA CYS A 40 15.91 -8.26 0.82
C CYS A 40 16.57 -8.94 -0.38
N GLU A 41 17.31 -8.16 -1.20
CA GLU A 41 17.90 -8.54 -2.48
C GLU A 41 16.89 -9.18 -3.44
N LYS A 42 15.68 -8.62 -3.48
CA LYS A 42 14.53 -9.17 -4.24
C LYS A 42 13.74 -8.07 -4.93
N ASP A 43 13.11 -8.47 -6.05
CA ASP A 43 12.10 -7.66 -6.71
C ASP A 43 10.82 -7.59 -5.85
N VAL A 44 10.35 -6.38 -5.64
CA VAL A 44 9.16 -6.01 -4.87
C VAL A 44 8.06 -5.59 -5.83
N TYR A 45 6.94 -6.28 -5.77
CA TYR A 45 5.78 -6.04 -6.62
C TYR A 45 4.76 -5.17 -5.88
N LEU A 46 4.27 -4.12 -6.53
CA LEU A 46 3.20 -3.30 -5.97
C LEU A 46 1.84 -4.00 -6.15
N CYS A 47 1.26 -4.48 -5.06
CA CYS A 47 -0.08 -5.05 -5.02
C CYS A 47 -1.10 -3.98 -4.62
N LYS A 48 -2.19 -3.91 -5.38
CA LYS A 48 -3.32 -2.99 -5.18
C LYS A 48 -4.58 -3.71 -4.72
N THR A 49 -4.67 -5.02 -4.96
CA THR A 49 -5.81 -5.85 -4.54
C THR A 49 -5.35 -7.08 -3.75
N GLN A 50 -6.31 -7.70 -3.06
CA GLN A 50 -6.08 -8.92 -2.28
C GLN A 50 -5.68 -10.08 -3.20
N GLU A 51 -6.30 -10.20 -4.39
CA GLU A 51 -5.98 -11.23 -5.38
C GLU A 51 -4.54 -11.13 -5.87
N GLU A 52 -4.03 -9.92 -6.10
CA GLU A 52 -2.63 -9.70 -6.47
C GLU A 52 -1.68 -10.11 -5.33
N LEU A 53 -2.06 -9.84 -4.09
CA LEU A 53 -1.29 -10.24 -2.91
C LEU A 53 -1.28 -11.77 -2.77
N ASP A 54 -2.42 -12.44 -2.88
CA ASP A 54 -2.53 -13.89 -2.80
C ASP A 54 -1.77 -14.59 -3.92
N HIS A 55 -1.80 -14.04 -5.14
CA HIS A 55 -1.01 -14.55 -6.25
C HIS A 55 0.50 -14.35 -6.04
N ALA A 56 0.92 -13.17 -5.57
CA ALA A 56 2.34 -12.95 -5.28
C ALA A 56 2.82 -13.82 -4.10
N ARG A 57 1.96 -14.07 -3.12
CA ARG A 57 2.20 -14.98 -2.00
C ARG A 57 2.38 -16.42 -2.46
N SER A 58 1.51 -16.93 -3.35
CA SER A 58 1.64 -18.29 -3.88
C SER A 58 2.94 -18.49 -4.67
N LEU A 59 3.48 -17.40 -5.24
CA LEU A 59 4.77 -17.37 -5.93
C LEU A 59 5.97 -17.05 -5.00
N GLY A 60 5.74 -16.80 -3.71
CA GLY A 60 6.80 -16.45 -2.75
C GLY A 60 7.52 -15.12 -3.05
N ARG A 61 6.83 -14.18 -3.70
CA ARG A 61 7.40 -12.88 -4.11
C ARG A 61 7.36 -11.86 -2.97
N CYS A 62 8.30 -10.92 -2.98
CA CYS A 62 8.25 -9.76 -2.10
C CYS A 62 7.21 -8.76 -2.62
N ILE A 63 6.39 -8.21 -1.74
CA ILE A 63 5.28 -7.33 -2.13
C ILE A 63 5.26 -6.05 -1.30
N SER A 64 4.70 -5.01 -1.92
CA SER A 64 4.32 -3.77 -1.26
C SER A 64 2.86 -3.49 -1.53
N ILE A 65 2.12 -3.02 -0.52
CA ILE A 65 0.69 -2.74 -0.64
C ILE A 65 0.49 -1.25 -0.91
N GLU A 66 -0.23 -0.92 -1.98
CA GLU A 66 -0.57 0.46 -2.29
C GLU A 66 -1.55 1.02 -1.23
N ARG A 67 -1.11 2.03 -0.47
CA ARG A 67 -1.99 2.75 0.46
C ARG A 67 -2.75 3.83 -0.28
N VAL A 68 -4.08 3.70 -0.33
CA VAL A 68 -4.96 4.77 -0.81
C VAL A 68 -5.26 5.70 0.37
N GLU A 69 -4.61 6.86 0.42
CA GLU A 69 -4.97 7.90 1.39
C GLU A 69 -6.27 8.59 0.98
N ILE A 70 -7.31 8.44 1.80
CA ILE A 70 -8.52 9.24 1.64
C ILE A 70 -8.27 10.62 2.23
N ARG A 71 -8.08 11.60 1.35
CA ARG A 71 -8.09 13.02 1.75
C ARG A 71 -9.52 13.45 2.07
N MET A 72 -9.86 13.43 3.36
CA MET A 72 -11.11 14.00 3.86
C MET A 72 -10.98 15.52 3.90
N PHE A 73 -11.65 16.23 2.99
CA PHE A 73 -11.82 17.67 3.10
C PHE A 73 -12.94 17.94 4.11
N THR A 74 -12.58 18.16 5.38
CA THR A 74 -13.56 18.65 6.36
C THR A 74 -13.88 20.10 6.01
N THR A 75 -15.09 20.34 5.49
CA THR A 75 -15.63 21.70 5.37
C THR A 75 -15.70 22.30 6.77
N GLY A 76 -14.85 23.29 7.03
CA GLY A 76 -14.57 23.83 8.36
C GLY A 76 -15.81 24.27 9.13
N VAL A 77 -16.10 23.56 10.22
CA VAL A 77 -16.82 24.13 11.35
C VAL A 77 -15.79 24.26 12.48
N PRO A 78 -15.40 25.48 12.90
CA PRO A 78 -14.55 25.63 14.06
C PRO A 78 -15.30 25.04 15.27
N TYR A 79 -14.70 24.05 15.91
CA TYR A 79 -15.14 23.55 17.20
C TYR A 79 -15.04 24.72 18.19
N ARG A 80 -16.17 25.33 18.54
CA ARG A 80 -16.25 26.37 19.56
C ARG A 80 -16.00 25.70 20.92
N VAL A 81 -14.83 25.95 21.50
CA VAL A 81 -14.61 25.79 22.93
C VAL A 81 -15.01 27.09 23.61
N ASN A 82 -16.07 26.98 24.42
CA ASN A 82 -16.66 27.93 25.37
C ASN A 82 -17.11 29.31 24.86
#